data_AF-A0A2E0S8M2-F1
#
_entry.id   AF-A0A2E0S8M2-F1
#
_cell.length_a   1.000
_cell.length_b   1.000
_cell.length_c   1.000
_cell.angle_alpha   90.00
_cell.angle_beta   90.00
_cell.angle_gamma   90.00
#
_symmetry.space_group_name_H-M   'P 1'
#
loop_
_entity.id
_entity.type
_entity.pdbx_description
1 polymer ?
#
loop_
_entity_poly.entity_id
_entity_poly.type
_entity_poly.pdbx_seq_one_letter_code
_entity_poly.pdbx_strand_id
1 'polypeptide(L)'
;MLEVNTKYEVEHFQSGLWEGFKFHVPEFKATADAVNRYGEEKTLALLNQQVSARIRSTVKNSLKPNGKTSEELKAELTEKYPDLVIYTKEDADKWTPENTGNETPSKLFKKAKAAFANGDIEDGKELIKRMEAMLSQDDA
;
A
#
# COMPACT_ATOMS: atom_id res chain seq x y z
N MET A 1 17.80 -32.89 -30.02
CA MET A 1 18.22 -31.80 -29.11
C MET A 1 17.01 -30.91 -28.92
N LEU A 2 16.46 -30.83 -27.71
CA LEU A 2 15.39 -29.90 -27.38
C LEU A 2 16.04 -28.53 -27.18
N GLU A 3 15.87 -27.63 -28.14
CA GLU A 3 16.23 -26.21 -27.98
C GLU A 3 15.27 -25.61 -26.96
N VAL A 4 15.71 -25.55 -25.69
CA VAL A 4 15.00 -24.76 -24.69
C VAL A 4 15.23 -23.30 -25.04
N ASN A 5 14.21 -22.68 -25.62
CA ASN A 5 14.21 -21.26 -25.96
C ASN A 5 14.18 -20.45 -24.66
N THR A 6 15.35 -20.13 -24.10
CA THR A 6 15.50 -19.31 -22.89
C THR A 6 15.40 -17.81 -23.19
N LYS A 7 14.45 -17.42 -24.05
CA LYS A 7 14.09 -16.00 -24.19
C LYS A 7 13.11 -15.67 -23.08
N TYR A 8 13.64 -15.20 -21.95
CA TYR A 8 12.84 -14.48 -20.97
C TYR A 8 12.42 -13.16 -21.62
N GLU A 9 11.17 -13.09 -22.10
CA GLU A 9 10.58 -11.82 -22.51
C GLU A 9 10.36 -10.99 -21.25
N VAL A 10 11.30 -10.08 -20.96
CA VAL A 10 11.05 -8.97 -20.03
C VAL A 10 9.98 -8.13 -20.70
N GLU A 11 8.72 -8.35 -20.31
CA GLU A 11 7.59 -7.89 -21.10
C GLU A 11 7.67 -6.39 -21.36
N HIS A 12 7.92 -5.54 -20.35
CA HIS A 12 8.09 -4.09 -20.53
C HIS A 12 9.12 -3.46 -19.58
N PHE A 13 9.71 -2.35 -20.00
CA PHE A 13 10.49 -1.45 -19.13
C PHE A 13 9.75 -0.13 -18.94
N GLN A 14 9.56 0.28 -17.70
CA GLN A 14 9.07 1.62 -17.39
C GLN A 14 10.22 2.63 -17.54
N SER A 15 9.98 3.70 -18.29
CA SER A 15 10.93 4.80 -18.41
C SER A 15 10.80 5.72 -17.18
N GLY A 16 11.91 5.94 -16.50
CA GLY A 16 12.04 6.90 -15.42
C GLY A 16 12.93 8.08 -15.82
N LEU A 17 12.65 9.25 -15.25
CA LEU A 17 13.51 10.43 -15.33
C LEU A 17 13.81 10.90 -13.92
N TRP A 18 15.09 11.01 -13.58
CA TRP A 18 15.53 11.60 -12.31
C TRP A 18 16.65 12.60 -12.59
N GLU A 19 16.44 13.86 -12.21
CA GLU A 19 17.40 14.96 -12.41
C GLU A 19 17.95 15.06 -13.85
N GLY A 20 17.11 14.80 -14.85
CA GLY A 20 17.49 14.85 -16.27
C GLY A 20 18.14 13.56 -16.80
N PHE A 21 18.45 12.59 -15.94
CA PHE A 21 18.93 11.27 -16.35
C PHE A 21 17.77 10.32 -16.61
N LYS A 22 17.84 9.62 -17.74
CA LYS A 22 16.86 8.59 -18.13
C LYS A 22 17.32 7.22 -17.65
N PHE A 23 16.41 6.44 -17.12
CA PHE A 23 16.65 5.05 -16.76
C PHE A 23 15.44 4.18 -17.10
N HIS A 24 15.68 2.88 -17.22
CA HIS A 24 14.66 1.89 -17.52
C HIS A 24 14.56 0.92 -16.34
N VAL A 25 13.34 0.73 -15.84
CA VAL A 25 13.04 -0.22 -14.76
C VAL A 25 12.27 -1.39 -15.34
N PRO A 26 12.72 -2.64 -15.16
CA PRO A 26 11.95 -3.81 -15.57
C PRO A 26 10.61 -3.87 -14.84
N GLU A 27 9.53 -4.11 -15.58
CA GLU A 27 8.21 -4.37 -15.02
C GLU A 27 7.92 -5.87 -15.08
N PHE A 28 7.46 -6.44 -13.97
CA PHE A 28 7.08 -7.85 -13.88
C PHE A 28 5.60 -7.95 -13.55
N LYS A 29 4.86 -8.75 -14.32
CA LYS A 29 3.45 -9.05 -14.03
C LYS A 29 3.28 -10.18 -13.02
N ALA A 30 4.30 -11.02 -12.84
CA ALA A 30 4.30 -12.11 -11.88
C ALA A 30 5.54 -12.10 -10.97
N THR A 31 5.35 -12.47 -9.71
CA THR A 31 6.45 -12.58 -8.73
C THR A 31 7.51 -13.60 -9.16
N ALA A 32 7.10 -14.69 -9.83
CA ALA A 32 8.01 -15.71 -10.33
C ALA A 32 9.07 -15.13 -11.29
N ASP A 33 8.69 -14.18 -12.14
CA ASP A 33 9.63 -13.57 -13.09
C ASP A 33 10.64 -12.66 -12.40
N ALA A 34 10.20 -11.94 -11.36
CA ALA A 34 11.09 -11.14 -10.52
C ALA A 34 12.09 -12.03 -9.74
N VAL A 35 11.60 -13.15 -9.17
CA VAL A 35 12.42 -14.14 -8.46
C VAL A 35 13.44 -14.79 -9.41
N ASN A 36 13.01 -15.23 -10.59
CA ASN A 36 13.90 -15.82 -11.60
C ASN A 36 15.02 -14.86 -12.01
N ARG A 37 14.72 -13.56 -12.07
CA ARG A 37 15.70 -12.55 -12.51
C ARG A 37 16.65 -12.10 -11.41
N TYR A 38 16.16 -11.85 -10.20
CA TYR A 38 16.97 -11.27 -9.12
C TYR A 38 17.40 -12.29 -8.07
N GLY A 39 16.80 -13.47 -8.04
CA GLY A 39 16.91 -14.43 -6.96
C GLY A 39 15.92 -14.15 -5.83
N GLU A 40 15.61 -15.19 -5.04
CA GLU A 40 14.65 -15.13 -3.94
C GLU A 40 15.05 -14.11 -2.87
N GLU A 41 16.30 -14.16 -2.40
CA GLU A 41 16.79 -13.29 -1.32
C GLU A 41 16.67 -11.80 -1.68
N LYS A 42 17.11 -11.43 -2.89
CA LYS A 42 17.03 -10.03 -3.35
C LYS A 42 15.59 -9.59 -3.58
N THR A 43 14.75 -10.47 -4.13
CA THR A 43 13.33 -10.17 -4.34
C THR A 43 12.63 -9.94 -3.00
N LEU A 44 12.90 -10.78 -2.00
CA LEU A 44 12.37 -10.62 -0.65
C LEU A 44 12.85 -9.32 0.00
N ALA A 45 14.14 -8.98 -0.13
CA ALA A 45 14.69 -7.74 0.39
C ALA A 45 14.00 -6.50 -0.22
N LEU A 46 13.77 -6.50 -1.54
CA LEU A 46 13.05 -5.43 -2.24
C LEU A 46 11.61 -5.30 -1.76
N LEU A 47 10.90 -6.42 -1.59
CA LEU A 47 9.53 -6.42 -1.05
C LEU A 47 9.48 -5.84 0.37
N ASN A 48 10.39 -6.28 1.25
CA ASN A 48 10.49 -5.77 2.62
C ASN A 48 10.79 -4.26 2.66
N GLN A 49 11.64 -3.77 1.75
CA GLN A 49 11.93 -2.34 1.62
C GLN A 49 10.68 -1.55 1.21
N GLN A 50 9.90 -2.05 0.26
CA GLN A 50 8.66 -1.42 -0.19
C GLN A 50 7.58 -1.40 0.90
N VAL A 51 7.39 -2.53 1.60
CA VAL A 51 6.48 -2.63 2.75
C VAL A 51 6.87 -1.61 3.84
N SER A 52 8.15 -1.59 4.21
CA SER A 52 8.67 -0.66 5.22
C SER A 52 8.48 0.80 4.81
N ALA A 53 8.70 1.14 3.54
CA ALA A 53 8.50 2.50 3.03
C ALA A 53 7.03 2.93 3.11
N ARG A 54 6.10 2.02 2.77
CA ARG A 54 4.66 2.28 2.85
C ARG A 54 4.19 2.48 4.29
N ILE A 55 4.56 1.58 5.22
CA ILE A 55 4.24 1.72 6.65
C ILE A 55 4.73 3.06 7.20
N ARG A 56 5.99 3.44 6.92
CA ARG A 56 6.54 4.73 7.35
C ARG A 56 5.75 5.92 6.79
N SER A 57 5.33 5.85 5.54
CA SER A 57 4.50 6.90 4.93
C SER A 57 3.14 7.01 5.62
N THR A 58 2.48 5.89 5.89
CA THR A 58 1.20 5.84 6.61
C THR A 58 1.33 6.45 7.99
N VAL A 59 2.32 6.01 8.79
CA VAL A 59 2.58 6.56 10.13
C VAL A 59 2.88 8.06 10.04
N LYS A 60 3.77 8.49 9.13
CA LYS A 60 4.07 9.92 8.94
C LYS A 60 2.82 10.74 8.60
N ASN A 61 1.94 10.22 7.75
CA ASN A 61 0.73 10.93 7.33
C ASN A 61 -0.32 10.98 8.44
N SER A 62 -0.49 9.91 9.24
CA SER A 62 -1.36 9.92 10.42
C SER A 62 -0.84 10.84 11.52
N LEU A 63 0.48 11.01 11.58
CA LEU A 63 1.16 11.87 12.55
C LEU A 63 1.22 13.34 12.17
N LYS A 64 0.81 13.76 10.97
CA LYS A 64 0.83 15.18 10.58
C LYS A 64 -0.47 15.86 11.01
N PRO A 65 -0.50 16.60 12.13
CA PRO A 65 -1.64 17.44 12.43
C PRO A 65 -1.43 18.72 11.64
N ASN A 66 -2.47 19.21 10.97
CA ASN A 66 -2.40 20.50 10.30
C ASN A 66 -1.96 21.58 11.31
N GLY A 67 -0.78 22.17 11.10
CA GLY A 67 -0.33 23.37 11.81
C GLY A 67 0.52 23.21 13.08
N LYS A 68 0.86 22.00 13.55
CA LYS A 68 1.74 21.83 14.73
C LYS A 68 3.22 21.93 14.38
N THR A 69 4.01 22.51 15.27
CA THR A 69 5.48 22.51 15.20
C THR A 69 6.06 21.14 15.55
N SER A 70 7.34 20.91 15.23
CA SER A 70 8.01 19.62 15.54
C SER A 70 8.14 19.36 17.04
N GLU A 71 8.25 20.41 17.86
CA GLU A 71 8.38 20.30 19.32
C GLU A 71 7.04 19.97 19.99
N GLU A 72 5.96 20.62 19.57
CA GLU A 72 4.60 20.32 20.05
C GLU A 72 4.18 18.90 19.71
N LEU A 73 4.45 18.46 18.46
CA LEU A 73 4.16 17.09 18.05
C LEU A 73 4.99 16.08 18.86
N LYS A 74 6.26 16.39 19.14
CA LYS A 74 7.12 15.51 19.95
C LYS A 74 6.61 15.41 21.39
N ALA A 75 6.18 16.52 22.00
CA ALA A 75 5.62 16.52 23.35
C ALA A 75 4.35 15.67 23.43
N GLU A 76 3.40 15.89 22.52
CA GLU A 76 2.15 15.12 22.45
C GLU A 76 2.39 13.62 22.21
N LEU A 77 3.33 13.27 21.32
CA LEU A 77 3.67 11.88 21.06
C LEU A 77 4.38 11.23 22.24
N THR A 78 5.18 11.98 22.99
CA THR A 78 5.85 11.45 24.19
C THR A 78 4.85 11.25 25.33
N GLU A 79 3.83 12.11 25.44
CA GLU A 79 2.71 11.93 26.38
C GLU A 79 1.86 10.71 26.01
N LYS A 80 1.56 10.53 24.72
CA LYS A 80 0.71 9.45 24.23
C LYS A 80 1.41 8.08 24.15
N TYR A 81 2.69 8.07 23.81
CA TYR A 81 3.52 6.87 23.66
C TYR A 81 4.78 7.01 24.52
N PRO A 82 4.67 6.82 25.85
CA PRO A 82 5.77 7.06 26.79
C PRO A 82 6.94 6.08 26.62
N ASP A 83 6.71 4.92 26.00
CA ASP A 83 7.73 3.95 25.61
C ASP A 83 8.40 4.29 24.26
N LEU A 84 7.99 5.40 23.64
CA LEU A 84 8.42 5.87 22.32
C LEU A 84 8.04 4.91 21.16
N VAL A 85 7.11 3.99 21.37
CA VAL A 85 6.64 3.04 20.35
C VAL A 85 5.32 3.52 19.76
N ILE A 86 5.40 4.12 18.56
CA ILE A 86 4.23 4.70 17.86
C ILE A 86 3.56 3.68 16.92
N TYR A 87 4.25 2.60 16.59
CA TYR A 87 3.77 1.52 15.73
C TYR A 87 4.26 0.19 16.29
N THR A 88 3.35 -0.61 16.84
CA THR A 88 3.68 -1.82 17.58
C THR A 88 3.98 -3.00 16.65
N LYS A 89 4.48 -4.10 17.22
CA LYS A 89 4.66 -5.35 16.47
C LYS A 89 3.31 -5.89 16.00
N GLU A 90 2.29 -5.82 16.84
CA GLU A 90 0.94 -6.26 16.53
C GLU A 90 0.33 -5.45 15.37
N ASP A 91 0.64 -4.16 15.29
CA ASP A 91 0.25 -3.31 14.15
C ASP A 91 0.99 -3.71 12.87
N ALA A 92 2.28 -4.06 12.97
CA ALA A 92 3.05 -4.56 11.84
C ALA A 92 2.55 -5.91 11.32
N ASP A 93 2.25 -6.84 12.23
CA ASP A 93 1.78 -8.19 11.90
C ASP A 93 0.39 -8.18 11.23
N LYS A 94 -0.44 -7.17 11.54
CA LYS A 94 -1.78 -6.96 10.95
C LYS A 94 -1.76 -6.05 9.72
N TRP A 95 -0.63 -5.47 9.39
CA TRP A 95 -0.53 -4.53 8.29
C TRP A 95 -0.64 -5.25 6.95
N THR A 96 -1.55 -4.78 6.10
CA THR A 96 -1.64 -5.19 4.70
C THR A 96 -1.67 -3.95 3.82
N PRO A 97 -1.21 -4.03 2.56
CA PRO A 97 -1.24 -2.89 1.63
C PRO A 97 -2.63 -2.26 1.49
N GLU A 98 -3.70 -3.06 1.62
CA GLU A 98 -5.09 -2.61 1.51
C GLU A 98 -5.66 -1.99 2.80
N ASN A 99 -5.05 -2.31 3.95
CA ASN A 99 -5.36 -1.75 5.27
C ASN A 99 -4.90 -0.30 5.47
N THR A 100 -4.52 0.39 4.39
CA THR A 100 -4.20 1.83 4.43
C THR A 100 -5.48 2.65 4.63
N GLY A 101 -5.86 2.81 5.90
CA GLY A 101 -7.00 3.57 6.37
C GLY A 101 -8.21 2.68 6.62
N ASN A 102 -8.85 2.85 7.79
CA ASN A 102 -10.18 2.36 8.10
C ASN A 102 -11.08 2.52 6.87
N GLU A 103 -11.92 1.52 6.58
CA GLU A 103 -12.93 1.69 5.55
C GLU A 103 -13.77 2.92 5.89
N THR A 104 -13.61 3.97 5.09
CA THR A 104 -14.46 5.16 5.17
C THR A 104 -15.58 5.01 4.15
N PRO A 105 -16.74 5.66 4.38
CA PRO A 105 -17.82 5.66 3.40
C PRO A 105 -17.35 6.06 1.99
N SER A 106 -16.45 7.03 1.89
CA SER A 106 -15.86 7.44 0.60
C SER A 106 -14.95 6.38 -0.04
N LYS A 107 -14.22 5.58 0.76
CA LYS A 107 -13.37 4.48 0.25
C LYS A 107 -14.26 3.31 -0.22
N LEU A 108 -15.30 2.97 0.53
CA LEU A 108 -16.31 1.97 0.15
C LEU A 108 -17.06 2.37 -1.12
N PHE A 109 -17.46 3.65 -1.25
CA PHE A 109 -18.10 4.16 -2.46
C PHE A 109 -17.19 4.05 -3.69
N LYS A 110 -15.89 4.39 -3.55
CA LYS A 110 -14.92 4.24 -4.65
C LYS A 110 -14.72 2.79 -5.06
N LYS A 111 -14.67 1.86 -4.10
CA LYS A 111 -14.61 0.41 -4.38
C LYS A 111 -15.87 -0.07 -5.09
N ALA A 112 -17.06 0.33 -4.64
CA ALA A 112 -18.33 -0.03 -5.27
C ALA A 112 -18.42 0.47 -6.73
N LYS A 113 -17.97 1.71 -6.98
CA LYS A 113 -17.89 2.26 -8.35
C LYS A 113 -16.98 1.43 -9.26
N ALA A 114 -15.86 0.94 -8.73
CA ALA A 114 -14.95 0.08 -9.47
C ALA A 114 -15.55 -1.32 -9.73
N ALA A 115 -16.22 -1.91 -8.74
CA ALA A 115 -16.92 -3.19 -8.88
C ALA A 115 -18.00 -3.12 -9.98
N PHE A 116 -18.84 -2.07 -9.96
CA PHE A 116 -19.83 -1.84 -11.01
C PHE A 116 -19.21 -1.63 -12.39
N ALA A 117 -18.09 -0.90 -12.49
CA ALA A 117 -17.39 -0.70 -13.76
C ALA A 117 -16.81 -2.01 -14.32
N ASN A 118 -16.49 -2.97 -13.46
CA ASN A 118 -15.99 -4.29 -13.82
C ASN A 118 -17.12 -5.33 -14.06
N GLY A 119 -18.39 -4.91 -13.93
CA GLY A 119 -19.55 -5.79 -14.10
C GLY A 119 -19.87 -6.67 -12.88
N ASP A 120 -19.16 -6.49 -11.76
CA ASP A 120 -19.42 -7.21 -10.51
C ASP A 120 -20.48 -6.47 -9.69
N ILE A 121 -21.73 -6.71 -10.06
CA ILE A 121 -22.91 -6.04 -9.50
C ILE A 121 -23.14 -6.41 -8.04
N GLU A 122 -22.86 -7.67 -7.65
CA GLU A 122 -23.14 -8.15 -6.30
C GLU A 122 -22.13 -7.62 -5.29
N ASP A 123 -20.83 -7.61 -5.63
CA ASP A 123 -19.79 -6.99 -4.80
C ASP A 123 -20.03 -5.47 -4.65
N GLY A 124 -20.42 -4.81 -5.74
CA GLY A 124 -20.78 -3.38 -5.72
C GLY A 124 -21.94 -3.07 -4.75
N LYS A 125 -22.99 -3.89 -4.71
CA LYS A 125 -24.11 -3.73 -3.76
C LYS A 125 -23.67 -3.99 -2.32
N GLU A 126 -22.84 -5.00 -2.07
CA GLU A 126 -22.37 -5.33 -0.73
C GLU A 126 -21.54 -4.18 -0.13
N LEU A 127 -20.67 -3.57 -0.94
CA LEU A 127 -19.86 -2.41 -0.56
C LEU A 127 -20.72 -1.17 -0.24
N ILE A 128 -21.80 -0.93 -0.99
CA ILE A 128 -22.76 0.15 -0.69
C ILE A 128 -23.51 -0.12 0.61
N LYS A 129 -23.94 -1.36 0.86
CA LYS A 129 -24.64 -1.72 2.10
C LYS A 129 -23.75 -1.53 3.34
N ARG A 130 -22.46 -1.86 3.23
CA ARG A 130 -21.47 -1.60 4.29
C ARG A 130 -21.25 -0.10 4.51
N MET A 131 -21.27 0.69 3.43
CA MET A 131 -21.18 2.15 3.49
C MET A 131 -22.38 2.76 4.23
N GLU A 132 -23.60 2.35 3.89
CA GLU A 132 -24.84 2.81 4.53
C GLU A 132 -24.88 2.46 6.03
N ALA A 133 -24.42 1.26 6.39
CA ALA A 133 -24.35 0.84 7.79
C ALA A 133 -23.37 1.70 8.61
N MET A 134 -22.24 2.11 8.02
CA MET A 134 -21.29 3.02 8.67
C MET A 134 -21.86 4.43 8.84
N LEU A 135 -22.51 4.98 7.81
CA LEU A 135 -23.14 6.30 7.89
C LEU A 135 -24.27 6.34 8.92
N SER A 136 -25.02 5.24 9.06
CA SER A 136 -26.12 5.14 10.04
C SER A 136 -25.65 5.01 11.49
N GLN A 137 -24.39 4.62 11.72
CA GLN A 137 -23.80 4.51 13.06
C GLN A 137 -23.20 5.85 13.55
N ASP A 138 -22.83 6.75 12.63
CA ASP A 138 -22.29 8.07 12.97
C ASP A 138 -23.40 9.11 13.32
N ASP A 139 -24.68 8.79 13.03
CA ASP A 139 -25.86 9.64 13.30
C ASP A 139 -26.61 9.27 14.61
N ALA A 140 -26.06 8.40 15.46
CA ALA A 140 -26.64 7.93 16.73
C ALA A 140 -25.78 8.32 17.95
#